data_AF-A0A0J7N874-F1
#
_entry.id   AF-A0A0J7N874-F1
#
_cell.length_a   1.000
_cell.length_b   1.000
_cell.length_c   1.000
_cell.angle_alpha   90.00
_cell.angle_beta   90.00
_cell.angle_gamma   90.00
#
_symmetry.space_group_name_H-M   'P 1'
#
loop_
_entity.id
_entity.type
_entity.pdbx_description
1 polymer ?
#
loop_
_entity_poly.entity_id
_entity_poly.type
_entity_poly.pdbx_seq_one_letter_code
_entity_poly.pdbx_strand_id
1 'polypeptide(L)'
;MKSDVEDEHPETCQYRGYRNGPNDPKEPYGLSPQYWHVFAARLAFVVVFEHVVFALTGIMSYVIPAVPHSLSTQLQRERLIAQEEKYEKEIKGKEDEDDLISVLREAGSIGRGSWARRFSKLSDVLDVHSDVKHSRRSDSSTVWQVP
;
A
#
# COMPACT_ATOMS: atom_id res chain seq x y z
N MET A 1 -25.63 -8.43 73.04
CA MET A 1 -26.56 -9.46 72.54
C MET A 1 -26.23 -9.72 71.09
N LYS A 2 -25.57 -10.85 70.80
CA LYS A 2 -25.30 -11.32 69.44
C LYS A 2 -26.44 -12.28 69.15
N SER A 3 -27.35 -11.90 68.27
CA SER A 3 -28.45 -12.76 67.86
C SER A 3 -27.85 -13.92 67.08
N ASP A 4 -27.88 -15.11 67.67
CA ASP A 4 -27.67 -16.38 66.98
C ASP A 4 -28.81 -16.55 65.97
N VAL A 5 -28.60 -15.99 64.78
CA VAL A 5 -29.33 -16.41 63.59
C VAL A 5 -28.72 -17.76 63.27
N GLU A 6 -29.44 -18.85 63.53
CA GLU A 6 -29.13 -20.13 62.91
C GLU A 6 -29.19 -19.89 61.39
N ASP A 7 -28.02 -19.72 60.78
CA ASP A 7 -27.86 -19.71 59.33
C ASP A 7 -28.26 -21.11 58.85
N GLU A 8 -29.54 -21.30 58.54
CA GLU A 8 -30.03 -22.47 57.82
C GLU A 8 -29.49 -22.37 56.38
N HIS A 9 -28.33 -22.98 56.16
CA HIS A 9 -27.70 -23.01 54.85
C HIS A 9 -28.54 -23.88 53.92
N PRO A 10 -28.92 -23.40 52.73
CA PRO A 10 -29.71 -24.20 51.81
C PRO A 10 -28.92 -25.44 51.36
N GLU A 11 -29.59 -26.59 51.33
CA GLU A 11 -29.05 -27.90 50.93
C GLU A 11 -28.45 -27.91 49.50
N THR A 12 -28.85 -26.95 48.67
CA THR A 12 -28.38 -26.81 47.29
C THR A 12 -28.05 -25.36 46.96
N CYS A 13 -26.90 -25.16 46.30
CA CYS A 13 -26.44 -23.86 45.83
C CYS A 13 -26.40 -23.84 44.29
N GLN A 14 -26.82 -22.73 43.69
CA GLN A 14 -26.72 -22.52 42.25
C GLN A 14 -25.48 -21.70 41.90
N TYR A 15 -24.81 -22.09 40.81
CA TYR A 15 -23.69 -21.34 40.25
C TYR A 15 -23.94 -21.09 38.76
N ARG A 16 -23.33 -20.03 38.23
CA ARG A 16 -23.41 -19.74 36.80
C ARG A 16 -22.63 -20.80 36.03
N GLY A 17 -23.33 -21.63 35.27
CA GLY A 17 -22.74 -22.63 34.40
C GLY A 17 -23.79 -23.33 33.54
N TYR A 18 -23.40 -23.76 32.35
CA TYR A 18 -24.25 -24.58 31.47
C TYR A 18 -23.90 -26.05 31.68
N ARG A 19 -24.40 -26.63 32.76
CA ARG A 19 -24.16 -28.02 33.14
C ARG A 19 -25.47 -28.75 33.35
N ASN A 20 -25.41 -30.07 33.16
CA ASN A 20 -26.52 -30.97 33.43
C ASN A 20 -26.80 -31.03 34.94
N GLY A 21 -28.06 -31.27 35.30
CA GLY A 21 -28.48 -31.33 36.70
C GLY A 21 -27.88 -32.53 37.45
N PRO A 22 -27.97 -32.55 38.79
CA PRO A 22 -27.53 -33.69 39.59
C PRO A 22 -28.33 -34.97 39.32
N ASN A 23 -29.57 -34.84 38.84
CA ASN A 23 -30.49 -35.95 38.58
C ASN A 23 -30.41 -36.47 37.13
N ASP A 24 -29.45 -36.00 36.33
CA ASP A 24 -29.32 -36.42 34.94
C ASP A 24 -28.82 -37.89 34.87
N PRO A 25 -29.54 -38.80 34.21
CA PRO A 25 -29.26 -40.24 34.27
C PRO A 25 -28.03 -40.67 33.46
N LYS A 26 -27.55 -39.85 32.53
CA LYS A 26 -26.39 -40.16 31.68
C LYS A 26 -25.11 -39.48 32.14
N GLU A 27 -25.17 -38.18 32.39
CA GLU A 27 -23.98 -37.36 32.68
C GLU A 27 -24.30 -36.25 33.70
N PRO A 28 -24.43 -36.58 34.98
CA PRO A 28 -24.66 -35.59 36.03
C PRO A 28 -23.47 -34.63 36.10
N TYR A 29 -23.75 -33.32 36.18
CA TYR A 29 -22.76 -32.24 36.13
C TYR A 29 -21.91 -32.14 34.85
N GLY A 30 -22.23 -32.93 33.83
CA GLY A 30 -21.62 -32.85 32.49
C GLY A 30 -21.94 -31.54 31.76
N LEU A 31 -21.28 -31.30 30.63
CA LEU A 31 -21.57 -30.13 29.79
C LEU A 31 -22.91 -30.32 29.09
N SER A 32 -23.82 -29.36 29.29
CA SER A 32 -25.10 -29.38 28.58
C SER A 32 -24.92 -29.09 27.09
N PRO A 33 -25.74 -29.67 26.19
CA PRO A 33 -25.78 -29.26 24.78
C PRO A 33 -25.95 -27.75 24.58
N GLN A 34 -26.62 -27.06 25.53
CA GLN A 34 -26.76 -25.61 25.51
C GLN A 34 -25.42 -24.86 25.59
N TYR A 35 -24.43 -25.42 26.30
CA TYR A 35 -23.07 -24.87 26.35
C TYR A 35 -22.48 -24.76 24.94
N TRP A 36 -22.61 -25.83 24.14
CA TRP A 36 -22.07 -25.90 22.80
C TRP A 36 -22.75 -24.92 21.85
N HIS A 37 -24.07 -24.73 21.97
CA HIS A 37 -24.78 -23.71 21.19
C HIS A 37 -24.30 -22.30 21.52
N VAL A 38 -24.16 -21.96 22.80
CA VAL A 38 -23.67 -20.63 23.23
C VAL A 38 -22.22 -20.44 22.80
N PHE A 39 -21.39 -21.47 22.90
CA PHE A 39 -20.01 -21.44 22.45
C PHE A 39 -19.92 -21.19 20.94
N ALA A 40 -20.66 -21.96 20.14
CA ALA A 40 -20.72 -21.78 18.69
C ALA A 40 -21.26 -20.40 18.31
N ALA A 41 -22.31 -19.92 18.98
CA ALA A 41 -22.86 -18.59 18.74
C ALA A 41 -21.86 -17.46 19.03
N ARG A 42 -21.06 -17.58 20.11
CA ARG A 42 -19.99 -16.62 20.42
C ARG A 42 -18.91 -16.61 19.34
N LEU A 43 -18.49 -17.79 18.86
CA LEU A 43 -17.52 -17.89 17.77
C LEU A 43 -18.07 -17.31 16.46
N ALA A 44 -19.30 -17.68 16.10
CA ALA A 44 -19.96 -17.18 14.90
C ALA A 44 -20.12 -15.66 14.93
N PHE A 45 -20.45 -15.09 16.09
CA PHE A 45 -20.54 -13.64 16.26
C PHE A 45 -19.22 -12.94 15.93
N VAL A 46 -18.09 -13.46 16.44
CA VAL A 46 -16.76 -12.90 16.16
C VAL A 46 -16.44 -12.98 14.67
N VAL A 47 -16.66 -14.13 14.04
CA VAL A 47 -16.39 -14.32 12.62
C VAL A 47 -17.26 -13.39 11.76
N VAL A 48 -18.56 -13.30 12.02
CA VAL A 48 -19.46 -12.41 11.28
C VAL A 48 -19.03 -10.95 11.44
N PHE A 49 -18.71 -10.53 12.66
CA PHE A 49 -18.27 -9.17 12.94
C PHE A 49 -16.96 -8.85 12.20
N GLU A 50 -16.00 -9.77 12.19
CA GLU A 50 -14.76 -9.64 11.43
C GLU A 50 -15.04 -9.45 9.93
N HIS A 51 -15.89 -10.28 9.33
CA HIS A 51 -16.26 -10.15 7.91
C HIS A 51 -16.98 -8.84 7.62
N VAL A 52 -17.84 -8.37 8.51
CA VAL A 52 -18.52 -7.07 8.37
C VAL A 52 -17.52 -5.93 8.40
N VAL A 53 -16.59 -5.92 9.37
CA VAL A 53 -15.55 -4.89 9.47
C VAL A 53 -14.67 -4.92 8.23
N PHE A 54 -14.24 -6.11 7.78
CA PHE A 54 -13.45 -6.29 6.57
C PHE A 54 -14.20 -5.82 5.30
N ALA A 55 -15.49 -6.13 5.20
CA ALA A 55 -16.31 -5.66 4.08
C ALA A 55 -16.47 -4.14 4.11
N LEU A 56 -16.71 -3.53 5.27
CA LEU A 56 -16.84 -2.08 5.40
C LEU A 56 -15.53 -1.35 5.07
N THR A 57 -14.39 -1.85 5.55
CA THR A 57 -13.08 -1.27 5.20
C THR A 57 -12.74 -1.49 3.72
N GLY A 58 -13.13 -2.62 3.15
CA GLY A 58 -13.03 -2.90 1.71
C GLY A 58 -13.89 -1.94 0.88
N ILE A 59 -15.14 -1.72 1.27
CA ILE A 59 -16.06 -0.77 0.63
C ILE A 59 -15.51 0.65 0.78
N MET A 60 -15.01 1.04 1.95
CA MET A 60 -14.39 2.37 2.14
C MET A 60 -13.18 2.56 1.24
N SER A 61 -12.33 1.54 1.12
CA SER A 61 -11.19 1.54 0.20
C SER A 61 -11.63 1.59 -1.27
N TYR A 62 -12.81 1.08 -1.58
CA TYR A 62 -13.41 1.15 -2.92
C TYR A 62 -14.07 2.51 -3.21
N VAL A 63 -14.71 3.14 -2.22
CA VAL A 63 -15.39 4.44 -2.35
C VAL A 63 -14.38 5.58 -2.41
N ILE A 64 -13.29 5.49 -1.64
CA ILE A 64 -12.15 6.41 -1.69
C ILE A 64 -10.94 5.61 -2.17
N PRO A 65 -10.91 5.17 -3.45
CA PRO A 65 -9.71 4.57 -3.98
C PRO A 65 -8.62 5.62 -3.93
N ALA A 66 -7.43 5.24 -3.44
CA ALA A 66 -6.29 6.15 -3.30
C ALA A 66 -5.89 6.87 -4.61
N VAL A 67 -6.42 6.42 -5.75
CA VAL A 67 -6.26 7.07 -7.04
C VAL A 67 -7.65 7.39 -7.60
N PRO A 68 -8.13 8.64 -7.50
CA PRO A 68 -9.35 9.07 -8.18
C PRO A 68 -9.17 8.96 -9.71
N HIS A 69 -10.24 8.56 -10.41
CA HIS A 69 -10.25 8.38 -11.87
C HIS A 69 -9.80 9.62 -12.67
N SER A 70 -9.88 10.82 -12.10
CA SER A 70 -9.39 12.05 -12.73
C SER A 70 -7.85 12.09 -12.85
N LEU A 71 -7.12 11.46 -11.93
CA LEU A 71 -5.66 11.40 -11.97
C LEU A 71 -5.15 10.35 -12.94
N SER A 72 -5.87 9.24 -13.18
CA SER A 72 -5.43 8.26 -14.17
C SER A 72 -5.42 8.84 -15.58
N THR A 73 -6.41 9.69 -15.91
CA THR A 73 -6.47 10.37 -17.21
C THR A 73 -5.35 11.40 -17.40
N GLN A 74 -5.03 12.18 -16.36
CA GLN A 74 -3.92 13.13 -16.38
C GLN A 74 -2.57 12.40 -16.44
N LEU A 75 -2.40 11.35 -15.64
CA LEU A 75 -1.19 10.52 -15.64
C LEU A 75 -0.98 9.84 -16.99
N GLN A 76 -2.04 9.39 -17.65
CA GLN A 76 -1.94 8.80 -18.99
C GLN A 76 -1.52 9.84 -20.02
N ARG A 77 -2.02 11.08 -19.94
CA ARG A 77 -1.57 12.18 -20.81
C ARG A 77 -0.11 12.55 -20.56
N GLU A 78 0.28 12.72 -19.31
CA GLU A 78 1.68 13.02 -18.95
C GLU A 78 2.64 11.91 -19.41
N ARG A 79 2.21 10.64 -19.31
CA ARG A 79 3.00 9.50 -19.80
C ARG A 79 3.13 9.45 -21.32
N LEU A 80 2.16 9.96 -22.08
CA LEU A 80 2.25 10.05 -23.53
C LEU A 80 3.21 11.17 -23.93
N ILE A 81 3.03 12.36 -23.37
CA ILE A 81 3.93 13.51 -23.61
C ILE A 81 5.38 13.14 -23.27
N ALA A 82 5.60 12.50 -22.11
CA ALA A 82 6.93 12.06 -21.71
C ALA A 82 7.53 10.96 -22.60
N GLN A 83 6.72 10.16 -23.31
CA GLN A 83 7.21 9.19 -24.28
C GLN A 83 7.58 9.83 -25.60
N GLU A 84 6.78 10.79 -26.07
CA GLU A 84 7.05 11.56 -27.28
C GLU A 84 8.37 12.34 -27.15
N GLU A 85 8.58 13.04 -26.03
CA GLU A 85 9.83 13.76 -25.77
C GLU A 85 11.06 12.83 -25.73
N LYS A 86 10.90 11.61 -25.20
CA LYS A 86 12.00 10.63 -25.19
C LYS A 86 12.33 10.14 -26.60
N TYR A 87 11.30 9.89 -27.40
CA TYR A 87 11.45 9.41 -28.77
C TYR A 87 12.10 10.48 -29.67
N GLU A 88 11.68 11.75 -29.56
CA GLU A 88 12.27 12.86 -30.30
C GLU A 88 13.75 13.06 -29.94
N LYS A 89 14.11 12.95 -28.65
CA LYS A 89 15.51 13.03 -28.21
C LYS A 89 16.34 11.87 -28.75
N GLU A 90 15.78 10.66 -28.81
CA GLU A 90 16.46 9.50 -29.36
C GLU A 90 16.68 9.62 -30.87
N ILE A 91 15.70 10.14 -31.63
CA ILE A 91 15.86 10.39 -33.07
C ILE A 91 16.91 11.46 -33.31
N LYS A 92 16.78 12.62 -32.66
CA LYS A 92 17.71 13.73 -32.83
C LYS A 92 19.14 13.34 -32.45
N GLY A 93 19.30 12.57 -31.37
CA GLY A 93 20.62 12.05 -30.98
C GLY A 93 21.25 11.16 -32.05
N LYS A 94 20.46 10.31 -32.73
CA LYS A 94 20.96 9.50 -33.85
C LYS A 94 21.32 10.35 -35.08
N GLU A 95 20.51 11.36 -35.41
CA GLU A 95 20.80 12.29 -36.51
C GLU A 95 22.11 13.07 -36.26
N ASP A 96 22.30 13.60 -35.05
CA ASP A 96 23.52 14.30 -34.65
C ASP A 96 24.76 13.36 -34.73
N GLU A 97 24.61 12.07 -34.39
CA GLU A 97 25.66 11.05 -34.55
C GLU A 97 25.99 10.78 -36.02
N ASP A 98 24.97 10.61 -36.87
CA ASP A 98 25.13 10.36 -38.31
C ASP A 98 25.76 11.56 -39.03
N ASP A 99 25.37 12.80 -38.69
CA ASP A 99 25.97 14.03 -39.20
C ASP A 99 27.45 14.12 -38.80
N LEU A 100 27.79 13.79 -37.55
CA LEU A 100 29.16 13.78 -37.08
C LEU A 100 30.00 12.69 -37.77
N ILE A 101 29.42 11.51 -38.01
CA ILE A 101 30.05 10.44 -38.80
C ILE A 101 30.26 10.87 -40.25
N SER A 102 29.30 11.58 -40.85
CA SER A 102 29.42 12.10 -42.21
C SER A 102 30.54 13.13 -42.32
N VAL A 103 30.63 14.07 -41.37
CA VAL A 103 31.71 15.07 -41.32
C VAL A 103 33.07 14.41 -41.06
N LEU A 104 33.13 13.38 -40.21
CA LEU A 104 34.35 12.58 -40.01
C LEU A 104 34.77 11.83 -41.29
N ARG A 105 33.80 11.32 -42.05
CA ARG A 105 34.03 10.62 -43.32
C ARG A 105 34.40 11.57 -44.45
N GLU A 106 33.77 12.74 -44.51
CA GLU A 106 34.06 13.85 -45.41
C GLU A 106 35.45 14.43 -45.11
N ALA A 107 35.82 14.50 -43.84
CA ALA A 107 37.17 14.74 -43.36
C ALA A 107 38.13 13.55 -43.62
N GLY A 108 37.72 12.62 -44.49
CA GLY A 108 38.46 11.46 -44.94
C GLY A 108 39.95 11.73 -45.10
N SER A 109 40.70 11.18 -44.16
CA SER A 109 41.98 10.52 -44.42
C SER A 109 43.18 11.39 -44.80
N ILE A 110 43.54 12.32 -43.91
CA ILE A 110 44.96 12.69 -43.68
C ILE A 110 45.35 12.31 -42.25
N GLY A 111 45.87 11.09 -42.06
CA GLY A 111 46.74 10.73 -40.92
C GLY A 111 46.08 10.35 -39.59
N ARG A 112 46.12 9.05 -39.29
CA ARG A 112 45.73 8.34 -38.04
C ARG A 112 46.42 8.79 -36.72
N GLY A 113 46.88 10.03 -36.55
CA GLY A 113 47.83 10.36 -35.48
C GLY A 113 47.47 11.46 -34.47
N SER A 114 46.70 12.48 -34.85
CA SER A 114 46.79 13.78 -34.14
C SER A 114 45.47 14.43 -33.71
N TRP A 115 44.34 14.07 -34.31
CA TRP A 115 43.04 14.70 -34.04
C TRP A 115 42.29 14.11 -32.84
N ALA A 116 42.51 12.83 -32.53
CA ALA A 116 41.79 12.12 -31.48
C ALA A 116 42.02 12.68 -30.06
N ARG A 117 43.14 13.40 -29.81
CA ARG A 117 43.42 14.03 -28.51
C ARG A 117 42.88 15.45 -28.36
N ARG A 118 42.43 16.09 -29.44
CA ARG A 118 41.97 17.50 -29.43
C ARG A 118 40.45 17.63 -29.30
N PHE A 119 39.70 16.68 -29.84
CA PHE A 119 38.23 16.68 -29.72
C PHE A 119 37.73 16.15 -28.37
N SER A 120 38.49 15.31 -27.66
CA SER A 120 38.15 14.87 -26.30
C SER A 120 38.09 16.02 -25.28
N LYS A 121 38.73 17.16 -25.55
CA LYS A 121 38.72 18.34 -24.67
C LYS A 121 37.56 19.29 -24.97
N LEU A 122 36.91 19.13 -26.12
CA LEU A 122 35.72 19.88 -26.51
C LEU A 122 34.44 19.16 -26.07
N SER A 123 34.45 17.81 -26.02
CA SER A 123 33.32 17.04 -25.46
C SER A 123 33.13 17.30 -23.97
N ASP A 124 34.21 17.36 -23.17
CA ASP A 124 34.13 17.62 -21.71
C ASP A 124 33.56 19.01 -21.34
N VAL A 125 33.57 19.98 -22.26
CA VAL A 125 33.03 21.34 -22.01
C VAL A 125 31.55 21.44 -22.34
N LEU A 126 31.01 20.50 -23.13
CA LEU A 126 29.62 20.54 -23.59
C LEU A 126 28.65 19.77 -22.66
N ASP A 127 29.15 18.93 -21.75
CA ASP A 127 28.34 18.09 -20.85
C ASP A 127 27.87 18.75 -19.53
N VAL A 128 28.07 20.07 -19.34
CA VAL A 128 27.81 20.73 -18.03
C VAL A 128 26.44 21.44 -17.94
N HIS A 129 25.49 21.23 -18.86
CA HIS A 129 24.17 21.87 -18.73
C HIS A 129 22.97 20.98 -19.11
N SER A 130 22.76 19.91 -18.35
CA SER A 130 21.39 19.44 -18.09
C SER A 130 21.11 19.45 -16.60
N ASP A 131 20.74 20.63 -16.09
CA ASP A 131 20.09 20.77 -14.80
C ASP A 131 18.72 20.05 -14.84
N VAL A 132 18.70 18.75 -14.50
CA VAL A 132 17.48 18.10 -14.03
C VAL A 132 17.21 18.63 -12.63
N LYS A 133 16.42 19.69 -12.57
CA LYS A 133 15.82 20.19 -11.33
C LYS A 133 14.81 19.14 -10.84
N HIS A 134 15.28 18.18 -10.05
CA HIS A 134 14.41 17.34 -9.24
C HIS A 134 13.72 18.25 -8.21
N SER A 135 12.54 18.77 -8.55
CA SER A 135 11.63 19.31 -7.57
C SER A 135 11.03 18.15 -6.77
N ARG A 136 11.79 17.66 -5.78
CA ARG A 136 11.18 16.97 -4.63
C ARG A 136 10.31 17.99 -3.91
N ARG A 137 9.01 17.99 -4.22
CA ARG A 137 8.01 18.72 -3.45
C ARG A 137 7.77 17.89 -2.19
N SER A 138 8.39 18.33 -1.10
CA SER A 138 8.17 17.80 0.25
C SER A 138 6.70 17.84 0.60
N ASP A 139 6.24 16.75 1.22
CA ASP A 139 5.02 16.71 2.01
C ASP A 139 5.06 17.80 3.09
N SER A 140 4.15 18.77 3.00
CA SER A 140 3.55 19.42 4.17
C SER A 140 2.32 20.22 3.75
N SER A 141 1.15 19.57 3.80
CA SER A 141 -0.11 20.31 3.85
C SER A 141 -0.86 19.93 5.12
N THR A 142 -0.41 20.50 6.24
CA THR A 142 -1.31 20.83 7.34
C THR A 142 -2.23 21.95 6.86
N VAL A 143 -3.36 21.58 6.25
CA VAL A 143 -4.47 22.48 5.91
C VAL A 143 -5.67 22.08 6.75
N TRP A 144 -5.63 22.48 8.02
CA TRP A 144 -6.82 22.69 8.83
C TRP A 144 -6.58 23.95 9.66
N GLN A 145 -6.93 25.09 9.07
CA GLN A 145 -7.25 26.28 9.85
C GLN A 145 -8.22 27.16 9.06
N VAL A 146 -9.44 27.24 9.57
CA VAL A 146 -10.39 28.33 9.31
C VAL A 146 -11.16 28.54 10.63
N PRO A 147 -11.61 29.78 10.88
CA PRO A 147 -11.48 30.51 12.14
C PRO A 147 -12.45 30.12 13.26
#